data_AF-A0A960KZ82-F1
#
_entry.id   AF-A0A960KZ82-F1
#
_cell.length_a   1.000
_cell.length_b   1.000
_cell.length_c   1.000
_cell.angle_alpha   90.00
_cell.angle_beta   90.00
_cell.angle_gamma   90.00
#
_symmetry.space_group_name_H-M   'P 1'
#
loop_
_entity.id
_entity.type
_entity.pdbx_description
1 polymer ?
#
loop_
_entity_poly.entity_id
_entity_poly.type
_entity_poly.pdbx_seq_one_letter_code
_entity_poly.pdbx_strand_id
1 'polypeptide(L)'
;MLVHSSFQSLLTLQDFLDATRAHQPQILAHWQQGEFHHDLVFSIRENPHEDEVIVVSTNCNGGIKELIFLDAVPERWALWHWRCPDNPEFQGELPPIRCHHKTVHWFEPCELLAPEARSEYKPEFRKRQRGGGWLSKDDPQSD
;
A
#
# COMPACT_ATOMS: atom_id res chain seq x y z
N MET A 1 -11.32 -14.87 -13.49
CA MET A 1 -11.80 -14.75 -12.11
C MET A 1 -10.76 -15.36 -11.21
N LEU A 2 -9.78 -14.53 -10.84
CA LEU A 2 -8.95 -14.73 -9.68
C LEU A 2 -9.89 -14.96 -8.50
N VAL A 3 -9.99 -16.21 -8.06
CA VAL A 3 -10.87 -16.51 -6.93
C VAL A 3 -10.26 -15.82 -5.72
N HIS A 4 -10.91 -14.78 -5.20
CA HIS A 4 -10.41 -13.96 -4.09
C HIS A 4 -9.92 -14.80 -2.88
N SER A 5 -10.40 -16.04 -2.74
CA SER A 5 -9.94 -16.98 -1.72
C SER A 5 -8.49 -17.45 -1.86
N SER A 6 -7.86 -17.39 -3.05
CA SER A 6 -6.46 -17.85 -3.22
C SER A 6 -5.42 -16.86 -2.72
N PHE A 7 -5.82 -15.66 -2.31
CA PHE A 7 -4.90 -14.62 -1.83
C PHE A 7 -4.69 -14.66 -0.31
N GLN A 8 -5.49 -15.46 0.42
CA GLN A 8 -5.44 -15.51 1.88
C GLN A 8 -4.16 -16.10 2.45
N SER A 9 -3.44 -16.90 1.65
CA SER A 9 -2.17 -17.53 2.04
C SER A 9 -0.93 -16.79 1.53
N LEU A 10 -1.09 -15.67 0.82
CA LEU A 10 0.05 -14.93 0.28
C LEU A 10 0.66 -14.08 1.38
N LEU A 11 1.91 -14.36 1.71
CA LEU A 11 2.62 -13.68 2.79
C LEU A 11 3.70 -12.73 2.26
N THR A 12 4.13 -12.91 1.01
CA THR A 12 5.19 -12.11 0.40
C THR A 12 4.80 -11.58 -0.97
N LEU A 13 5.42 -10.48 -1.38
CA LEU A 13 5.26 -9.92 -2.73
C LEU A 13 5.60 -10.95 -3.81
N GLN A 14 6.58 -11.82 -3.56
CA GLN A 14 6.94 -12.89 -4.49
C GLN A 14 5.80 -13.88 -4.68
N ASP A 15 5.14 -14.31 -3.59
CA ASP A 15 3.99 -15.22 -3.68
C ASP A 15 2.87 -14.60 -4.54
N PHE A 16 2.61 -13.31 -4.36
CA PHE A 16 1.62 -12.58 -5.16
C PHE A 16 2.00 -12.54 -6.65
N LEU A 17 3.24 -12.21 -6.98
CA LEU A 17 3.71 -12.17 -8.37
C LEU A 17 3.65 -13.54 -9.04
N ASP A 18 3.97 -14.61 -8.29
CA ASP A 18 3.87 -15.97 -8.81
C ASP A 18 2.42 -16.41 -9.04
N ALA A 19 1.52 -16.10 -8.09
CA ALA A 19 0.10 -16.42 -8.21
C ALA A 19 -0.58 -15.65 -9.35
N THR A 20 -0.10 -14.45 -9.68
CA THR A 20 -0.70 -13.58 -10.70
C THR A 20 0.04 -13.60 -12.03
N ARG A 21 1.15 -14.32 -12.16
CA ARG A 21 2.04 -14.32 -13.34
C ARG A 21 1.30 -14.51 -14.67
N ALA A 22 0.35 -15.44 -14.73
CA ALA A 22 -0.43 -15.72 -15.93
C ALA A 22 -1.29 -14.54 -16.40
N HIS A 23 -1.61 -13.63 -15.49
CA HIS A 23 -2.43 -12.44 -15.72
C HIS A 23 -1.61 -11.18 -16.01
N GLN A 24 -0.29 -11.32 -16.23
CA GLN A 24 0.62 -10.25 -16.65
C GLN A 24 0.51 -8.99 -15.77
N PRO A 25 0.79 -9.09 -14.46
CA PRO A 25 0.63 -7.96 -13.55
C PRO A 25 1.54 -6.80 -13.95
N GLN A 26 0.98 -5.60 -14.00
CA GLN A 26 1.72 -4.37 -14.32
C GLN A 26 1.71 -3.42 -13.13
N ILE A 27 2.89 -2.95 -12.71
CA ILE A 27 2.99 -1.93 -11.67
C ILE A 27 2.58 -0.59 -12.27
N LEU A 28 1.55 0.02 -11.69
CA LEU A 28 1.04 1.35 -12.06
C LEU A 28 1.63 2.44 -11.17
N ALA A 29 1.87 2.12 -9.90
CA ALA A 29 2.46 3.05 -8.95
C ALA A 29 3.16 2.33 -7.80
N HIS A 30 4.12 3.02 -7.18
CA HIS A 30 4.73 2.65 -5.92
C HIS A 30 4.74 3.87 -5.01
N TRP A 31 4.11 3.76 -3.84
CA TRP A 31 4.07 4.82 -2.85
C TRP A 31 4.67 4.33 -1.54
N GLN A 32 5.46 5.18 -0.91
CA GLN A 32 5.99 4.94 0.42
C GLN A 32 5.44 5.96 1.41
N GLN A 33 4.97 5.49 2.55
CA GLN A 33 4.56 6.33 3.67
C GLN A 33 5.32 5.92 4.94
N GLY A 34 6.03 6.86 5.54
CA GLY A 34 7.01 6.57 6.57
C GLY A 34 8.11 5.64 6.08
N GLU A 35 8.80 5.00 7.02
CA GLU A 35 9.97 4.17 6.72
C GLU A 35 9.60 2.74 6.31
N PHE A 36 8.42 2.26 6.72
CA PHE A 36 8.11 0.82 6.73
C PHE A 36 6.86 0.43 5.95
N HIS A 37 6.14 1.38 5.33
CA HIS A 37 4.94 1.08 4.55
C HIS A 37 5.15 1.40 3.08
N HIS A 38 4.96 0.38 2.25
CA HIS A 38 4.90 0.54 0.80
C HIS A 38 3.53 0.09 0.30
N ASP A 39 2.98 0.83 -0.66
CA ASP A 39 1.85 0.42 -1.48
C ASP A 39 2.36 0.23 -2.91
N LEU A 40 2.21 -0.98 -3.45
CA LEU A 40 2.38 -1.24 -4.87
C LEU A 40 1.00 -1.37 -5.51
N VAL A 41 0.71 -0.54 -6.50
CA VAL A 41 -0.56 -0.58 -7.23
C VAL A 41 -0.34 -1.35 -8.52
N PHE A 42 -1.11 -2.41 -8.71
CA PHE A 42 -1.05 -3.27 -9.88
C PHE A 42 -2.32 -3.16 -10.72
N SER A 43 -2.17 -3.15 -12.04
CA SER A 43 -3.20 -3.64 -12.97
C SER A 43 -2.96 -5.13 -13.20
N ILE A 44 -4.04 -5.91 -13.20
CA ILE A 44 -4.01 -7.32 -13.54
C ILE A 44 -5.03 -7.58 -14.63
N ARG A 45 -4.57 -8.22 -15.71
CA ARG A 45 -5.43 -8.58 -16.83
C ARG A 45 -6.23 -9.84 -16.49
N GLU A 46 -7.46 -9.63 -16.03
CA GLU A 46 -8.42 -10.71 -15.80
C GLU A 46 -9.01 -11.23 -17.11
N ASN A 47 -9.30 -10.33 -18.06
CA ASN A 47 -9.83 -10.65 -19.38
C ASN A 47 -9.33 -9.63 -20.43
N PRO A 48 -9.55 -9.85 -21.74
CA PRO A 48 -9.00 -8.97 -22.79
C PRO A 48 -9.50 -7.51 -22.78
N HIS A 49 -10.56 -7.19 -22.03
CA HIS A 49 -11.26 -5.92 -22.10
C HIS A 49 -11.26 -5.14 -20.78
N GLU A 50 -10.94 -5.78 -19.66
CA GLU A 50 -11.01 -5.19 -18.34
C GLU A 50 -9.80 -5.63 -17.50
N ASP A 51 -9.13 -4.62 -16.93
CA ASP A 51 -8.08 -4.81 -15.93
C ASP A 51 -8.67 -4.62 -14.53
N GLU A 52 -8.24 -5.43 -13.58
CA GLU A 52 -8.53 -5.24 -12.16
C GLU A 52 -7.37 -4.51 -11.48
N VAL A 53 -7.69 -3.60 -10.55
CA VAL A 53 -6.67 -2.89 -9.77
C VAL A 53 -6.52 -3.51 -8.40
N ILE A 54 -5.29 -3.82 -8.03
CA ILE A 54 -4.93 -4.33 -6.70
C ILE A 54 -3.88 -3.43 -6.07
N VAL A 55 -4.16 -2.92 -4.88
CA VAL A 55 -3.14 -2.35 -4.00
C VAL A 55 -2.58 -3.46 -3.13
N VAL A 56 -1.28 -3.71 -3.25
CA VAL A 56 -0.52 -4.64 -2.42
C VAL A 56 0.32 -3.83 -1.44
N SER A 57 -0.09 -3.81 -0.18
CA SER A 57 0.66 -3.12 0.86
C SER A 57 1.67 -4.05 1.50
N THR A 58 2.91 -3.60 1.60
CA THR A 58 4.01 -4.41 2.12
C THR A 58 4.79 -3.69 3.22
N ASN A 59 5.50 -4.49 4.01
CA ASN A 59 6.62 -4.03 4.82
C ASN A 59 7.87 -3.84 3.97
N CYS A 60 8.89 -3.17 4.52
CA CYS A 60 10.16 -2.93 3.82
C CYS A 60 10.88 -4.21 3.34
N ASN A 61 10.61 -5.36 3.97
CA ASN A 61 11.15 -6.67 3.57
C ASN A 61 10.27 -7.43 2.56
N GLY A 62 9.21 -6.80 2.03
CA GLY A 62 8.32 -7.41 1.04
C GLY A 62 7.23 -8.32 1.63
N GLY A 63 7.10 -8.42 2.96
CA GLY A 63 5.98 -9.11 3.59
C GLY A 63 4.67 -8.36 3.33
N ILE A 64 3.67 -9.03 2.73
CA ILE A 64 2.36 -8.45 2.44
C ILE A 64 1.61 -8.26 3.74
N LYS A 65 1.07 -7.06 3.96
CA LYS A 65 0.18 -6.71 5.07
C LYS A 65 -1.27 -6.76 4.67
N GLU A 66 -1.59 -6.22 3.51
CA GLU A 66 -2.94 -6.18 3.00
C GLU A 66 -2.99 -6.15 1.48
N LEU A 67 -4.14 -6.57 0.96
CA LEU A 67 -4.52 -6.53 -0.44
C LEU A 67 -5.87 -5.83 -0.53
N ILE A 68 -5.97 -4.80 -1.38
CA ILE A 68 -7.21 -4.06 -1.61
C ILE A 68 -7.52 -4.10 -3.10
N PHE A 69 -8.66 -4.69 -3.46
CA PHE A 69 -9.14 -4.84 -4.83
C PHE A 69 -10.12 -3.68 -5.11
N LEU A 70 -9.88 -2.94 -6.18
CA LEU A 70 -10.58 -1.70 -6.51
C LEU A 70 -11.06 -1.71 -7.97
N ASP A 71 -12.15 -0.98 -8.23
CA ASP A 71 -12.66 -0.77 -9.60
C ASP A 71 -11.76 0.11 -10.47
N ALA A 72 -10.89 0.92 -9.85
CA ALA A 72 -10.00 1.84 -10.55
C ALA A 72 -8.74 2.13 -9.72
N VAL A 73 -7.75 2.74 -10.35
CA VAL A 73 -6.53 3.22 -9.68
C VAL A 73 -6.93 4.26 -8.63
N PRO A 74 -6.66 4.03 -7.33
CA PRO A 74 -7.00 5.01 -6.31
C PRO A 74 -6.06 6.22 -6.40
N GLU A 75 -6.51 7.37 -5.93
CA GLU A 75 -5.58 8.43 -5.54
C GLU A 75 -4.86 8.03 -4.25
N ARG A 76 -3.55 8.29 -4.19
CA ARG A 76 -2.71 7.97 -3.03
C ARG A 76 -3.31 8.49 -1.72
N TRP A 77 -3.76 9.74 -1.72
CA TRP A 77 -4.25 10.38 -0.50
C TRP A 77 -5.69 10.00 -0.14
N ALA A 78 -6.49 9.56 -1.12
CA ALA A 78 -7.79 8.94 -0.85
C ALA A 78 -7.62 7.59 -0.14
N LEU A 79 -6.63 6.80 -0.54
CA LEU A 79 -6.27 5.55 0.13
C LEU A 79 -5.82 5.77 1.58
N TRP A 80 -4.96 6.76 1.81
CA TRP A 80 -4.53 7.11 3.17
C TRP A 80 -5.65 7.75 4.00
N HIS A 81 -6.55 8.50 3.39
CA HIS A 81 -7.74 9.02 4.07
C HIS A 81 -8.67 7.88 4.51
N TRP A 82 -8.87 6.87 3.65
CA TRP A 82 -9.65 5.69 4.02
C TRP A 82 -9.03 4.89 5.18
N ARG A 83 -7.68 4.77 5.22
CA ARG A 83 -6.98 4.10 6.33
C ARG A 83 -7.00 4.93 7.62
N CYS A 84 -6.74 6.23 7.52
CA CYS A 84 -6.61 7.15 8.65
C CYS A 84 -7.54 8.36 8.46
N PRO A 85 -8.86 8.19 8.65
CA PRO A 85 -9.86 9.21 8.34
C PRO A 85 -9.73 10.46 9.20
N ASP A 86 -9.19 10.34 10.41
CA ASP A 86 -9.00 11.45 11.35
C ASP A 86 -7.74 12.29 11.05
N ASN A 87 -6.92 11.90 10.08
CA ASN A 87 -5.75 12.66 9.69
C ASN A 87 -6.13 13.78 8.71
N PRO A 88 -6.04 15.06 9.11
CA PRO A 88 -6.54 16.18 8.30
C PRO A 88 -5.71 16.46 7.05
N GLU A 89 -4.51 15.87 6.91
CA GLU A 89 -3.65 16.05 5.73
C GLU A 89 -4.01 15.11 4.58
N PHE A 90 -4.84 14.09 4.83
CA PHE A 90 -5.34 13.16 3.82
C PHE A 90 -6.77 13.50 3.43
N GLN A 91 -7.03 13.43 2.13
CA GLN A 91 -8.32 13.76 1.54
C GLN A 91 -8.54 12.95 0.26
N GLY A 92 -9.78 12.88 -0.17
CA GLY A 92 -10.21 12.21 -1.40
C GLY A 92 -11.15 11.04 -1.11
N GLU A 93 -11.80 10.56 -2.17
CA GLU A 93 -12.72 9.43 -2.11
C GLU A 93 -12.09 8.22 -2.80
N LEU A 94 -12.13 7.08 -2.14
CA LEU A 94 -11.57 5.85 -2.67
C LEU A 94 -12.55 5.26 -3.70
N PRO A 95 -12.07 4.69 -4.83
CA PRO A 95 -12.92 3.87 -5.69
C PRO A 95 -13.58 2.73 -4.89
N PRO A 96 -14.70 2.17 -5.35
CA PRO A 96 -15.34 1.06 -4.66
C PRO A 96 -14.36 -0.08 -4.38
N ILE A 97 -14.29 -0.49 -3.12
CA ILE A 97 -13.50 -1.66 -2.69
C ILE A 97 -14.34 -2.90 -2.98
N ARG A 98 -13.84 -3.76 -3.86
CA ARG A 98 -14.43 -5.08 -4.14
C ARG A 98 -14.10 -6.08 -3.03
N CYS A 99 -12.86 -6.02 -2.55
CA CYS A 99 -12.34 -6.95 -1.56
C CYS A 99 -11.20 -6.28 -0.78
N HIS A 100 -11.12 -6.55 0.52
CA HIS A 100 -10.01 -6.17 1.37
C HIS A 100 -9.58 -7.39 2.19
N HIS A 101 -8.30 -7.73 2.09
CA HIS A 101 -7.71 -8.81 2.85
C HIS A 101 -6.53 -8.30 3.68
N LYS A 102 -6.47 -8.70 4.95
CA LYS A 102 -5.37 -8.42 5.87
C LYS A 102 -4.67 -9.74 6.20
N THR A 103 -3.34 -9.73 6.19
CA THR A 103 -2.51 -10.90 6.53
C THR A 103 -2.11 -10.86 8.01
N VAL A 104 -1.38 -11.89 8.44
CA VAL A 104 -0.76 -11.95 9.77
C VAL A 104 0.31 -10.87 10.02
N HIS A 105 0.79 -10.21 8.96
CA HIS A 105 1.77 -9.12 9.07
C HIS A 105 1.11 -7.74 9.16
N TRP A 106 -0.22 -7.68 9.08
CA TRP A 106 -0.96 -6.44 9.18
C TRP A 106 -0.79 -5.77 10.54
N PHE A 107 -0.66 -4.45 10.52
CA PHE A 107 -0.71 -3.58 11.70
C PHE A 107 -1.51 -2.32 11.35
N GLU A 108 -1.91 -1.57 12.38
CA GLU A 108 -2.69 -0.34 12.24
C GLU A 108 -1.87 0.76 11.52
N PRO A 109 -2.22 1.17 10.29
CA PRO A 109 -1.42 2.12 9.51
C PRO A 109 -1.22 3.47 10.22
N CYS A 110 -2.19 3.92 11.03
CA CYS A 110 -2.10 5.21 11.68
C CYS A 110 -1.03 5.25 12.79
N GLU A 111 -0.67 4.12 13.38
CA GLU A 111 0.41 4.04 14.37
C GLU A 111 1.78 4.41 13.78
N LEU A 112 1.98 4.18 12.47
CA LEU A 112 3.19 4.61 11.77
C LEU A 112 3.30 6.13 11.60
N LEU A 113 2.18 6.82 11.65
CA LEU A 113 2.10 8.24 11.34
C LEU A 113 2.34 9.11 12.56
N ALA A 114 2.24 8.53 13.75
CA ALA A 114 2.36 9.23 15.02
C ALA A 114 3.71 9.97 15.15
N PRO A 115 3.77 11.11 15.87
CA PRO A 115 5.02 11.81 16.19
C PRO A 115 6.07 10.90 16.85
N GLU A 116 5.62 9.99 17.69
CA GLU A 116 6.41 9.02 18.46
C GLU A 116 6.66 7.70 17.71
N ALA A 117 6.17 7.57 16.48
CA ALA A 117 6.37 6.37 15.67
C ALA A 117 7.86 6.01 15.59
N ARG A 118 8.14 4.70 15.69
CA ARG A 118 9.50 4.17 15.58
C ARG A 118 10.14 4.65 14.27
N SER A 119 11.43 4.96 14.35
CA SER A 119 12.22 5.38 13.21
C SER A 119 13.66 4.90 13.41
N GLU A 120 14.23 4.32 12.36
CA GLU A 120 15.62 3.87 12.30
C GLU A 120 16.58 5.01 12.00
N TYR A 121 16.07 6.14 11.50
CA TYR A 121 16.83 7.36 11.34
C TYR A 121 16.97 8.11 12.67
N LYS A 122 18.18 8.65 12.91
CA LYS A 122 18.38 9.58 14.03
C LYS A 122 17.59 10.87 13.81
N PRO A 123 17.14 11.58 14.88
CA PRO A 123 16.38 12.81 14.76
C PRO A 123 17.00 13.86 13.83
N GLU A 124 18.32 13.98 13.82
CA GLU A 124 19.05 14.94 12.98
C GLU A 124 19.03 14.59 11.48
N PHE A 125 18.74 13.33 11.12
CA PHE A 125 18.72 12.83 9.74
C PHE A 125 17.32 12.55 9.18
N ARG A 126 16.27 12.81 9.97
CA ARG A 126 14.88 12.57 9.54
C ARG A 126 14.04 13.84 9.48
N LYS A 127 12.98 13.78 8.69
CA LYS A 127 11.92 14.79 8.64
C LYS A 127 10.55 14.14 8.58
N ARG A 128 9.52 14.90 8.97
CA ARG A 128 8.13 14.45 8.91
C ARG A 128 7.66 14.45 7.45
N GLN A 129 7.00 13.37 7.05
CA GLN A 129 6.28 13.32 5.78
C GLN A 129 4.89 13.94 5.94
N ARG A 130 4.29 14.37 4.83
CA ARG A 130 2.85 14.72 4.77
C ARG A 130 2.02 13.62 5.42
N GLY A 131 1.13 14.01 6.33
CA GLY A 131 0.27 13.11 7.07
C GLY A 131 0.98 12.24 8.09
N GLY A 132 2.28 12.47 8.36
CA GLY A 132 3.03 11.79 9.41
C GLY A 132 3.92 10.64 8.92
N GLY A 133 4.62 10.04 9.87
CA GLY A 133 5.73 9.14 9.61
C GLY A 133 7.03 9.90 9.37
N TRP A 134 8.11 9.14 9.24
CA TRP A 134 9.47 9.65 9.11
C TRP A 134 10.07 9.25 7.77
N LEU A 135 10.84 10.16 7.17
CA LEU A 135 11.66 9.91 5.99
C LEU A 135 13.07 10.42 6.25
N SER A 136 14.03 9.88 5.52
CA SER A 136 15.37 10.49 5.45
C SER A 136 15.25 11.92 4.92
N LYS A 137 16.07 12.83 5.45
CA LYS A 137 16.19 14.19 4.89
C LYS A 137 16.66 14.19 3.43
N ASP A 138 17.39 13.16 3.04
CA ASP A 138 17.94 12.97 1.69
C ASP A 138 16.99 12.19 0.77
N ASP A 139 15.80 11.80 1.26
CA ASP A 139 14.83 11.04 0.46
C ASP A 139 14.30 11.92 -0.69
N PRO A 140 14.36 11.47 -1.96
CA PRO A 140 13.86 12.24 -3.09
C PRO A 140 12.32 12.36 -3.12
N GLN A 141 11.56 11.58 -2.35
CA GLN A 141 10.09 11.66 -2.26
C GLN A 141 9.60 12.74 -1.30
N SER A 142 10.46 13.68 -0.95
CA SER A 142 10.27 14.53 0.21
C SER A 142 9.73 15.93 -0.08
N ASP A 143 9.34 16.17 -1.33
CA ASP A 143 8.64 17.35 -1.81
C ASP A 143 7.30 16.97 -2.46
#